data_AF-A0A374TAQ5-F1
#
_entry.id   AF-A0A374TAQ5-F1
#
_cell.length_a   1.000
_cell.length_b   1.000
_cell.length_c   1.000
_cell.angle_alpha   90.00
_cell.angle_beta   90.00
_cell.angle_gamma   90.00
#
_symmetry.space_group_name_H-M   'P 1'
#
loop_
_entity.id
_entity.type
_entity.pdbx_description
1 polymer ?
#
loop_
_entity_poly.entity_id
_entity_poly.type
_entity_poly.pdbx_seq_one_letter_code
_entity_poly.pdbx_strand_id
1 'polypeptide(L)' 'DLETMISYCFRMPAEEEEGKWMVSSEVFDVLHLQYPMLVGNMSTKVKIGQTLKFMGCKSKHTKHGQAYQLLALSA' A
#
# COMPACT_ATOMS: atom_id res chain seq x y z
N ASP A 1 10.22 -7.36 -6.89
CA ASP A 1 8.82 -7.82 -6.83
C ASP A 1 7.98 -6.74 -6.14
N LEU A 2 6.65 -6.71 -6.33
CA LEU A 2 5.77 -5.69 -5.75
C LEU A 2 5.80 -5.72 -4.22
N GLU A 3 5.94 -6.90 -3.61
CA GLU A 3 6.07 -7.06 -2.16
C GLU A 3 7.32 -6.33 -1.64
N THR A 4 8.45 -6.47 -2.34
CA THR A 4 9.71 -5.79 -2.00
C THR A 4 9.57 -4.27 -2.10
N MET A 5 8.94 -3.78 -3.17
CA MET A 5 8.70 -2.34 -3.36
C MET A 5 7.82 -1.78 -2.24
N ILE A 6 6.74 -2.49 -1.89
CA ILE A 6 5.87 -2.10 -0.78
C ILE A 6 6.65 -2.11 0.54
N SER A 7 7.46 -3.12 0.80
CA SER A 7 8.25 -3.23 2.05
C SER A 7 9.34 -2.16 2.16
N TYR A 8 9.79 -1.60 1.03
CA TYR A 8 10.75 -0.51 1.01
C TYR A 8 10.08 0.85 1.28
N CYS A 9 8.86 1.06 0.79
CA CYS A 9 8.12 2.32 0.95
C CYS A 9 7.20 2.33 2.16
N PHE A 10 6.87 1.18 2.73
CA PHE A 10 5.88 1.03 3.78
C PHE A 10 6.27 -0.03 4.79
N ARG A 11 5.80 0.16 6.02
CA ARG A 11 5.73 -0.90 7.01
C ARG A 11 4.35 -0.96 7.64
N MET A 12 4.04 -2.11 8.23
CA MET A 12 2.88 -2.24 9.09
C MET A 12 3.11 -1.44 10.39
N PRO A 13 2.07 -0.76 10.93
CA PRO A 13 2.15 -0.14 12.24
C PRO A 13 2.35 -1.20 13.33
N ALA A 14 3.17 -0.89 14.34
CA ALA A 14 3.18 -1.68 15.57
C ALA A 14 1.84 -1.53 16.32
N GLU A 15 1.61 -2.35 17.35
CA GLU A 15 0.31 -2.44 18.04
C GLU A 15 -0.16 -1.09 18.62
N GLU A 16 0.78 -0.26 19.07
CA GLU A 16 0.54 1.06 19.66
C GLU A 16 0.67 2.22 18.68
N GLU A 17 1.02 1.95 17.41
CA GLU A 17 1.22 3.00 16.40
C GLU A 17 -0.02 3.24 15.55
N GLU A 18 -0.40 4.51 15.39
CA GLU A 18 -1.44 4.90 14.46
C GLU A 18 -0.88 4.99 13.03
N GLY A 19 -1.14 3.97 12.22
CA GLY A 19 -0.90 4.02 10.77
C GLY A 19 -1.99 4.79 10.01
N LYS A 20 -1.63 5.28 8.82
CA LYS A 20 -2.59 5.87 7.87
C LYS A 20 -3.37 4.77 7.16
N TRP A 21 -4.68 4.96 7.02
CA TRP A 21 -5.51 4.12 6.17
C TRP A 21 -5.36 4.58 4.72
N MET A 22 -4.86 3.70 3.85
CA MET A 22 -4.59 4.00 2.44
C MET A 22 -5.27 2.99 1.53
N VAL A 23 -6.00 3.46 0.52
CA VAL A 23 -6.49 2.58 -0.56
C VAL A 23 -5.37 2.27 -1.56
N SER A 24 -5.52 1.23 -2.38
CA SER A 24 -4.48 0.82 -3.34
C SER A 24 -4.02 1.93 -4.29
N SER A 25 -4.87 2.91 -4.60
CA SER A 25 -4.46 4.06 -5.41
C SER A 25 -3.51 5.00 -4.67
N GLU A 26 -3.75 5.28 -3.40
CA GLU A 26 -2.85 6.12 -2.60
C GLU A 26 -1.50 5.41 -2.36
N VAL A 27 -1.54 4.08 -2.17
CA VAL A 27 -0.31 3.28 -2.09
C VAL A 27 0.45 3.31 -3.41
N PHE A 28 -0.26 3.19 -4.54
CA PHE A 28 0.35 3.32 -5.86
C PHE A 28 1.04 4.68 -6.03
N ASP A 29 0.43 5.78 -5.60
CA ASP A 29 1.00 7.11 -5.77
C ASP A 29 2.37 7.23 -5.07
N VAL A 30 2.50 6.70 -3.85
CA VAL A 30 3.79 6.66 -3.14
C VAL A 30 4.80 5.75 -3.84
N LEU A 31 4.37 4.56 -4.27
CA LEU A 31 5.25 3.65 -5.02
C LEU A 31 5.72 4.28 -6.33
N HIS A 32 4.86 5.01 -7.03
CA HIS A 32 5.18 5.64 -8.30
C HIS A 32 6.16 6.80 -8.15
N LEU A 33 6.15 7.50 -7.01
CA LEU A 33 7.17 8.49 -6.68
C LEU A 33 8.57 7.85 -6.56
N GLN A 34 8.66 6.66 -5.95
CA GLN A 34 9.94 5.94 -5.80
C GLN A 34 10.33 5.12 -7.04
N TYR A 35 9.32 4.65 -7.79
CA TYR A 35 9.49 3.78 -8.95
C TYR A 35 8.66 4.32 -10.13
N PRO A 36 9.10 5.39 -10.82
CA PRO A 36 8.33 6.01 -11.91
C PRO A 36 7.99 5.07 -13.08
N MET A 37 8.69 3.94 -13.20
CA MET A 37 8.42 2.88 -14.18
C MET A 37 7.16 2.06 -13.88
N LEU A 38 6.58 2.15 -12.68
CA LEU A 38 5.34 1.44 -12.32
C LEU A 38 4.15 2.06 -13.06
N VAL A 39 3.51 1.28 -13.94
CA VAL A 39 2.39 1.78 -14.75
C VAL A 39 1.11 1.88 -13.91
N GLY A 40 0.51 3.07 -13.89
CA GLY A 40 -0.72 3.39 -13.16
C GLY A 40 -2.01 2.89 -13.81
N ASN A 41 -2.13 1.59 -14.01
CA ASN A 41 -3.35 0.95 -14.52
C ASN A 41 -4.15 0.23 -13.41
N MET A 42 -5.38 -0.18 -13.72
CA MET A 42 -6.24 -0.88 -12.76
C MET A 42 -5.65 -2.22 -12.29
N SER A 43 -4.97 -2.96 -13.17
CA SER A 43 -4.35 -4.24 -12.83
C SER A 43 -3.26 -4.07 -11.75
N THR A 44 -2.42 -3.03 -11.88
CA THR A 44 -1.40 -2.69 -10.87
C THR A 44 -2.04 -2.40 -9.51
N LYS A 45 -3.11 -1.60 -9.46
CA LYS A 45 -3.81 -1.26 -8.21
C LYS A 45 -4.47 -2.49 -7.56
N VAL A 46 -5.02 -3.40 -8.37
CA VAL A 46 -5.55 -4.69 -7.87
C VAL A 46 -4.43 -5.54 -7.28
N LYS A 47 -3.29 -5.67 -7.98
CA LYS A 47 -2.12 -6.40 -7.48
C LYS A 47 -1.59 -5.84 -6.17
N ILE A 48 -1.51 -4.51 -6.04
CA ILE A 48 -1.13 -3.85 -4.77
C ILE A 48 -2.04 -4.30 -3.62
N GLY A 49 -3.35 -4.27 -3.81
CA GLY A 49 -4.30 -4.71 -2.77
C GLY A 49 -4.16 -6.20 -2.42
N GLN A 50 -3.91 -7.04 -3.43
CA GLN A 50 -3.65 -8.47 -3.23
C GLN A 50 -2.37 -8.71 -2.43
N THR A 51 -1.27 -8.02 -2.78
CA THR A 51 0.00 -8.11 -2.05
C THR A 51 -0.14 -7.61 -0.63
N LEU A 52 -0.78 -6.46 -0.38
CA LEU A 52 -1.02 -5.96 0.98
C LEU A 52 -1.83 -6.93 1.85
N LYS A 53 -2.85 -7.57 1.26
CA LYS A 53 -3.63 -8.61 1.94
C LYS A 53 -2.75 -9.82 2.26
N PHE A 54 -1.90 -10.25 1.33
CA PHE A 54 -0.99 -11.37 1.52
C PHE A 54 0.06 -11.08 2.61
N MET A 55 0.55 -9.84 2.68
CA MET A 55 1.47 -9.37 3.73
C MET A 55 0.82 -9.26 5.12
N GLY A 56 -0.47 -9.55 5.27
CA GLY A 56 -1.16 -9.51 6.57
C GLY A 56 -1.56 -8.11 7.03
N CYS A 57 -1.56 -7.11 6.15
CA CYS A 57 -1.94 -5.74 6.52
C CYS A 57 -3.39 -5.68 7.00
N LYS A 58 -3.62 -5.00 8.13
CA LYS A 58 -4.98 -4.70 8.61
C LYS A 58 -5.74 -3.95 7.51
N SER A 59 -6.97 -4.38 7.24
CA SER A 59 -7.79 -3.79 6.19
C SER A 59 -9.19 -3.44 6.69
N LYS A 60 -9.80 -2.43 6.07
CA LYS A 60 -11.20 -2.06 6.29
C LYS A 60 -11.86 -1.65 4.99
N HIS A 61 -13.16 -1.88 4.89
CA HIS A 61 -13.95 -1.42 3.76
C HIS A 61 -14.24 0.08 3.87
N THR A 62 -14.12 0.80 2.76
CA THR A 62 -14.42 2.23 2.64
C THR A 62 -15.30 2.50 1.43
N LYS A 63 -15.80 3.72 1.28
CA LYS A 63 -16.53 4.13 0.06
C LYS A 63 -15.69 4.07 -1.22
N HIS A 64 -14.36 3.99 -1.10
CA HIS A 64 -13.40 3.90 -2.21
C HIS A 64 -12.78 2.50 -2.36
N GLY A 65 -13.37 1.48 -1.72
CA GLY A 65 -12.88 0.11 -1.69
C GLY A 65 -12.09 -0.22 -0.42
N GLN A 66 -11.27 -1.26 -0.49
CA GLN A 66 -10.45 -1.70 0.65
C GLN A 66 -9.31 -0.71 0.91
N ALA A 67 -9.22 -0.24 2.16
CA ALA A 67 -8.08 0.51 2.66
C ALA A 67 -7.26 -0.36 3.61
N TYR A 68 -5.95 -0.12 3.65
CA TYR A 68 -4.98 -0.86 4.45
C TYR A 68 -4.28 0.10 5.39
N GLN A 69 -4.03 -0.35 6.62
CA GLN A 69 -3.33 0.46 7.62
C GLN A 69 -1.82 0.35 7.43
N LEU A 70 -1.17 1.45 7.08
CA LEU A 70 0.24 1.49 6.69
C LEU A 70 0.93 2.73 7.26
N LEU A 71 2.23 2.62 7.52
CA LEU A 71 3.11 3.76 7.74
C LEU A 71 4.01 3.90 6.51
N ALA A 72 3.97 5.08 5.89
CA ALA A 72 4.92 5.41 4.84
C ALA A 72 6.30 5.57 5.48
N LEU A 73 7.26 4.81 4.97
CA LEU A 73 8.67 5.00 5.27
C LEU A 73 9.10 6.21 4.44
N SER A 74 9.42 7.31 5.11
CA SER A 74 9.92 8.53 4.45
C SER A 74 11.05 8.15 3.51
N ALA A 75 10.93 8.56 2.25
CA ALA A 75 12.06 8.56 1.31
C ALA A 75 13.05 9.67 1.66
#